data_AF-A0AA42UIK1-F1
#
_entry.id   AF-A0AA42UIK1-F1
#
_cell.length_a   1.000
_cell.length_b   1.000
_cell.length_c   1.000
_cell.angle_alpha   90.00
_cell.angle_beta   90.00
_cell.angle_gamma   90.00
#
_symmetry.space_group_name_H-M   'P 1'
#
loop_
_entity.id
_entity.type
_entity.pdbx_description
1 polymer ?
#
loop_
_entity_poly.entity_id
_entity_poly.type
_entity_poly.pdbx_seq_one_letter_code
_entity_poly.pdbx_strand_id
1 'polypeptide(L)'
;MKYLKSLFVLISLTASTFSLACLNGESKILSTDSYIYEDREGNIPHGHTFYTENLDNDLKKIDSLFAVKPDADLLSDKGLILILQGKYQQAIDLYLEVEKKYPNRYSTASNIGTAYELIGDNENALKWISKALVLNPDSHNKSEWIHQNILKIRLKQLQLSSESLINRDFGNEDFPVSTLSKEDLNSLKNQLYFQLNERRSFIQPKDEIMAQLLFDYGNILLLLGEKEAKDVYEIAKQYGFSNELIDRRIEESKSIKSYSSSNSNEESSLKKFFQKNWDTILITVLSIIIFFFVFKAKERKRRN
;
A
#
# COMPACT_ATOMS: atom_id res chain seq x y z
N MET A 1 -1.40 -23.27 -46.40
CA MET A 1 -0.72 -23.30 -45.09
C MET A 1 0.03 -21.99 -44.79
N LYS A 2 -0.55 -20.81 -45.08
CA LYS A 2 0.06 -19.48 -44.81
C LYS A 2 -0.84 -18.51 -44.01
N TYR A 3 -2.04 -18.93 -43.60
CA TYR A 3 -3.00 -18.10 -42.85
C TYR A 3 -3.30 -18.60 -41.43
N LEU A 4 -2.62 -19.66 -40.96
CA LEU A 4 -2.80 -20.17 -39.58
C LEU A 4 -1.83 -19.56 -38.56
N LYS A 5 -0.76 -18.87 -38.99
CA LYS A 5 0.22 -18.26 -38.07
C LYS A 5 -0.13 -16.84 -37.64
N SER A 6 -1.03 -16.15 -38.35
CA SER A 6 -1.47 -14.79 -38.03
C SER A 6 -2.69 -14.72 -37.10
N LEU A 7 -3.37 -15.83 -36.83
CA LEU A 7 -4.56 -15.87 -35.96
C LEU A 7 -4.23 -16.16 -34.49
N PHE A 8 -3.05 -16.72 -34.20
CA PHE A 8 -2.62 -17.00 -32.81
C PHE A 8 -2.03 -15.77 -32.10
N VAL A 9 -1.74 -14.69 -32.84
CA VAL A 9 -1.16 -13.45 -32.30
C VAL A 9 -2.25 -12.44 -31.88
N LEU A 10 -3.51 -12.62 -32.30
CA LEU A 10 -4.60 -11.69 -31.95
C LEU A 10 -5.43 -12.11 -30.73
N ILE A 11 -5.20 -13.32 -30.18
CA ILE A 11 -5.91 -13.83 -28.99
C ILE A 11 -5.04 -13.70 -27.72
N SER A 12 -3.74 -13.42 -27.85
CA SER A 12 -2.85 -13.22 -26.69
C SER A 12 -2.71 -11.76 -26.23
N LEU A 13 -3.56 -10.84 -26.72
CA LEU A 13 -3.42 -9.40 -26.50
C LEU A 13 -4.63 -8.71 -25.84
N THR A 14 -5.65 -9.47 -25.39
CA THR A 14 -6.86 -8.86 -24.78
C THR A 14 -7.34 -9.51 -23.47
N ALA A 15 -6.51 -10.32 -22.81
CA ALA A 15 -6.77 -10.76 -21.45
C ALA A 15 -5.54 -10.62 -20.56
N SER A 16 -4.77 -9.55 -20.76
CA SER A 16 -3.93 -9.00 -19.70
C SER A 16 -4.84 -8.39 -18.63
N THR A 17 -4.85 -9.03 -17.47
CA THR A 17 -5.05 -8.43 -16.15
C THR A 17 -6.35 -7.63 -15.94
N PHE A 18 -7.46 -8.33 -15.76
CA PHE A 18 -8.35 -7.93 -14.66
C PHE A 18 -7.88 -8.69 -13.42
N SER A 19 -6.80 -8.23 -12.81
CA SER A 19 -6.52 -8.63 -11.44
C SER A 19 -7.66 -8.09 -10.57
N LEU A 20 -8.07 -8.90 -9.60
CA LEU A 20 -8.82 -8.47 -8.42
C LEU A 20 -7.95 -7.49 -7.63
N ALA A 21 -7.76 -6.28 -8.16
CA ALA A 21 -6.80 -5.29 -7.68
C ALA A 21 -7.30 -4.50 -6.46
N CYS A 22 -8.04 -5.15 -5.56
CA CYS A 22 -8.47 -4.53 -4.30
C CYS A 22 -8.06 -5.31 -3.05
N LEU A 23 -7.28 -6.39 -3.18
CA LEU A 23 -6.86 -7.19 -2.02
C LEU A 23 -5.40 -7.66 -2.01
N ASN A 24 -4.63 -7.51 -3.09
CA ASN A 24 -3.20 -7.79 -3.01
C ASN A 24 -2.53 -6.67 -2.21
N GLY A 25 -1.86 -7.02 -1.09
CA GLY A 25 -1.03 -6.10 -0.34
C GLY A 25 0.01 -5.40 -1.24
N GLU A 26 0.45 -4.20 -0.87
CA GLU A 26 1.52 -3.53 -1.60
C GLU A 26 2.79 -4.41 -1.58
N SER A 27 3.53 -4.42 -2.68
CA SER A 27 4.78 -5.16 -2.79
C SER A 27 5.84 -4.27 -3.42
N LYS A 28 7.09 -4.48 -3.01
CA LYS A 28 8.25 -3.81 -3.61
C LYS A 28 9.08 -4.83 -4.37
N ILE A 29 9.14 -4.63 -5.68
CA ILE A 29 10.04 -5.35 -6.57
C ILE A 29 11.17 -4.39 -6.95
N LEU A 30 12.42 -4.85 -6.85
CA LEU A 30 13.58 -4.10 -7.31
C LEU A 30 13.70 -4.13 -8.83
N SER A 31 14.50 -3.23 -9.37
CA SER A 31 15.00 -3.28 -10.75
C SER A 31 15.78 -4.57 -11.08
N THR A 32 16.12 -5.38 -10.08
CA THR A 32 16.73 -6.70 -10.23
C THR A 32 15.73 -7.85 -10.36
N ASP A 33 14.43 -7.54 -10.37
CA ASP A 33 13.31 -8.49 -10.30
C ASP A 33 13.19 -9.25 -8.97
N SER A 34 13.95 -8.82 -7.94
CA SER A 34 13.85 -9.37 -6.59
C SER A 34 12.68 -8.76 -5.83
N TYR A 35 11.87 -9.61 -5.20
CA TYR A 35 10.83 -9.20 -4.26
C TYR A 35 11.48 -8.85 -2.92
N ILE A 36 11.25 -7.63 -2.44
CA ILE A 36 11.80 -7.13 -1.18
C ILE A 36 10.82 -7.24 -0.04
N TYR A 37 9.57 -6.89 -0.30
CA TYR A 37 8.52 -7.11 0.68
C TYR A 37 7.16 -7.30 0.03
N GLU A 38 6.30 -7.93 0.81
CA GLU A 38 4.86 -7.97 0.61
C GLU A 38 4.14 -7.53 1.90
N ASP A 39 3.04 -6.82 1.71
CA ASP A 39 2.09 -6.55 2.77
C ASP A 39 1.12 -7.70 2.95
N ARG A 40 0.76 -7.96 4.21
CA ARG A 40 -0.33 -8.87 4.52
C ARG A 40 -1.66 -8.27 4.07
N GLU A 41 -2.52 -9.10 3.49
CA GLU A 41 -3.87 -8.68 3.13
C GLU A 41 -4.69 -8.32 4.38
N GLY A 42 -5.57 -7.32 4.24
CA GLY A 42 -6.53 -6.92 5.27
C GLY A 42 -6.32 -5.50 5.80
N ASN A 43 -7.08 -5.14 6.84
CA ASN A 43 -7.09 -3.81 7.43
C ASN A 43 -6.34 -3.76 8.78
N ILE A 44 -5.41 -4.68 9.01
CA ILE A 44 -4.53 -4.64 10.19
C ILE A 44 -3.12 -4.30 9.69
N PRO A 45 -2.54 -3.15 10.05
CA PRO A 45 -1.27 -2.71 9.49
C PRO A 45 -0.12 -3.53 10.09
N HIS A 46 0.25 -4.67 9.53
CA HIS A 46 1.18 -5.59 10.19
C HIS A 46 2.66 -5.21 10.13
N GLY A 47 3.01 -4.20 9.33
CA GLY A 47 4.37 -4.05 8.83
C GLY A 47 4.61 -4.95 7.63
N HIS A 48 5.65 -4.60 6.87
CA HIS A 48 6.11 -5.34 5.72
C HIS A 48 6.74 -6.67 6.14
N THR A 49 6.49 -7.72 5.35
CA THR A 49 7.29 -8.95 5.44
C THR A 49 8.47 -8.82 4.51
N PHE A 50 9.67 -8.57 5.04
CA PHE A 50 10.88 -8.41 4.22
C PHE A 50 11.53 -9.75 3.85
N TYR A 51 11.99 -9.84 2.60
CA TYR A 51 12.84 -10.92 2.09
C TYR A 51 14.26 -10.40 1.93
N THR A 52 15.15 -10.80 2.84
CA THR A 52 16.49 -10.21 2.97
C THR A 52 17.64 -11.13 2.56
N GLU A 53 17.36 -12.34 2.08
CA GLU A 53 18.36 -13.38 1.82
C GLU A 53 19.31 -13.02 0.68
N ASN A 54 18.83 -12.28 -0.32
CA ASN A 54 19.57 -12.02 -1.57
C ASN A 54 20.11 -10.58 -1.70
N LEU A 55 20.02 -9.76 -0.65
CA LEU A 55 20.34 -8.33 -0.70
C LEU A 55 21.76 -8.03 -1.24
N ASP A 56 22.77 -8.80 -0.85
CA ASP A 56 24.15 -8.59 -1.33
C ASP A 56 24.32 -8.95 -2.81
N ASN A 57 23.57 -9.94 -3.30
CA ASN A 57 23.55 -10.27 -4.72
C ASN A 57 22.82 -9.20 -5.53
N ASP A 58 21.71 -8.68 -4.99
CA ASP A 58 20.99 -7.56 -5.58
C ASP A 58 21.85 -6.31 -5.70
N LEU A 59 22.63 -5.97 -4.68
CA LEU A 59 23.60 -4.85 -4.74
C LEU A 59 24.58 -5.01 -5.90
N LYS A 60 25.18 -6.19 -6.08
CA LYS A 60 26.11 -6.47 -7.19
C LYS A 60 25.44 -6.35 -8.55
N LYS A 61 24.19 -6.84 -8.67
CA LYS A 61 23.41 -6.73 -9.91
C LYS A 61 23.05 -5.29 -10.20
N ILE A 62 22.64 -4.51 -9.20
CA ILE A 62 22.38 -3.07 -9.34
C ILE A 62 23.62 -2.32 -9.81
N ASP A 63 24.79 -2.57 -9.20
CA ASP A 63 26.05 -1.94 -9.61
C ASP A 63 26.41 -2.26 -11.07
N SER A 64 26.18 -3.51 -11.49
CA SER A 64 26.40 -3.94 -12.88
C SER A 64 25.43 -3.25 -13.86
N LEU A 65 24.14 -3.16 -13.49
CA LEU A 65 23.12 -2.47 -14.29
C LEU A 65 23.43 -0.97 -14.41
N PHE A 66 23.83 -0.34 -13.32
CA PHE A 66 24.16 1.07 -13.26
C PHE A 66 25.38 1.42 -14.12
N ALA A 67 26.39 0.55 -14.16
CA ALA A 67 27.57 0.73 -15.02
C ALA A 67 27.22 0.73 -16.52
N VAL A 68 26.17 0.00 -16.92
CA VAL A 68 25.67 -0.03 -18.30
C VAL A 68 24.78 1.18 -18.58
N LYS A 69 23.86 1.49 -17.67
CA LYS A 69 22.91 2.60 -17.81
C LYS A 69 22.63 3.24 -16.44
N PRO A 70 23.27 4.39 -16.14
CA PRO A 70 23.03 5.11 -14.89
C PRO A 70 21.58 5.58 -14.76
N ASP A 71 20.93 5.22 -13.65
CA ASP A 71 19.54 5.52 -13.36
C ASP A 71 19.36 5.88 -11.89
N ALA A 72 18.54 6.89 -11.61
CA ALA A 72 18.19 7.28 -10.25
C ALA A 72 17.35 6.19 -9.54
N ASP A 73 16.56 5.41 -10.27
CA ASP A 73 15.74 4.34 -9.70
C ASP A 73 16.59 3.15 -9.23
N LEU A 74 17.66 2.80 -9.96
CA LEU A 74 18.65 1.83 -9.52
C LEU A 74 19.34 2.25 -8.22
N LEU A 75 19.69 3.54 -8.09
CA LEU A 75 20.27 4.06 -6.85
C LEU A 75 19.22 4.16 -5.73
N SER A 76 17.95 4.37 -6.08
CA SER A 76 16.83 4.35 -5.14
C SER A 76 16.68 2.96 -4.49
N ASP A 77 16.71 1.92 -5.32
CA ASP A 77 16.71 0.51 -4.92
C ASP A 77 17.95 0.14 -4.09
N LYS A 78 19.14 0.58 -4.49
CA LYS A 78 20.38 0.39 -3.72
C LYS A 78 20.27 0.97 -2.31
N GLY A 79 19.75 2.20 -2.18
CA GLY A 79 19.56 2.83 -0.88
C GLY A 79 18.52 2.11 -0.01
N LEU A 80 17.47 1.54 -0.61
CA LEU A 80 16.50 0.73 0.13
C LEU A 80 17.17 -0.52 0.70
N ILE A 81 18.01 -1.20 -0.08
CA ILE A 81 18.80 -2.33 0.42
C ILE A 81 19.70 -1.89 1.58
N LEU A 82 20.38 -0.74 1.47
CA LEU A 82 21.21 -0.21 2.56
C LEU A 82 20.39 0.05 3.83
N ILE A 83 19.17 0.58 3.71
CA ILE A 83 18.24 0.73 4.83
C ILE A 83 17.92 -0.63 5.47
N LEU A 84 17.58 -1.65 4.68
CA LEU A 84 17.27 -2.99 5.19
C LEU A 84 18.48 -3.68 5.84
N GLN A 85 19.69 -3.33 5.41
CA GLN A 85 20.94 -3.76 6.05
C GLN A 85 21.31 -2.92 7.29
N GLY A 86 20.50 -1.95 7.70
CA GLY A 86 20.77 -1.05 8.83
C GLY A 86 21.87 -0.01 8.56
N LYS A 87 22.30 0.15 7.30
CA LYS A 87 23.38 1.05 6.88
C LYS A 87 22.83 2.45 6.56
N TYR A 88 22.11 3.05 7.52
CA TYR A 88 21.36 4.29 7.30
C TYR A 88 22.23 5.46 6.82
N GLN A 89 23.42 5.66 7.40
CA GLN A 89 24.32 6.73 6.95
C GLN A 89 24.76 6.56 5.49
N GLN A 90 25.04 5.32 5.05
CA GLN A 90 25.42 5.06 3.66
C GLN A 90 24.23 5.30 2.72
N ALA A 91 23.02 4.98 3.15
CA ALA A 91 21.80 5.29 2.39
C ALA A 91 21.60 6.81 2.25
N ILE A 92 21.81 7.57 3.34
CA ILE A 92 21.75 9.04 3.33
C ILE A 92 22.77 9.61 2.34
N ASP A 93 24.04 9.21 2.46
CA ASP A 93 25.11 9.72 1.59
C ASP A 93 24.80 9.45 0.11
N LEU A 94 24.37 8.22 -0.19
CA LEU A 94 23.95 7.83 -1.55
C LEU A 94 22.78 8.68 -2.05
N TYR A 95 21.72 8.85 -1.25
CA TYR A 95 20.55 9.61 -1.68
C TYR A 95 20.84 11.10 -1.83
N LEU A 96 21.73 11.67 -1.02
CA LEU A 96 22.19 13.05 -1.22
C LEU A 96 22.98 13.21 -2.52
N GLU A 97 23.76 12.21 -2.93
CA GLU A 97 24.40 12.19 -4.25
C GLU A 97 23.37 12.07 -5.39
N VAL A 98 22.34 11.22 -5.21
CA VAL A 98 21.22 11.11 -6.16
C VAL A 98 20.53 12.45 -6.31
N GLU A 99 20.21 13.14 -5.21
CA GLU A 99 19.56 14.45 -5.26
C GLU A 99 20.43 15.53 -5.92
N LYS A 100 21.77 15.50 -5.73
CA LYS A 100 22.68 16.41 -6.44
C LYS A 100 22.65 16.19 -7.96
N LYS A 101 22.52 14.94 -8.41
CA LYS A 101 22.56 14.57 -9.84
C LYS A 101 21.19 14.62 -10.51
N TYR A 102 20.14 14.28 -9.76
CA TYR A 102 18.75 14.16 -10.19
C TYR A 102 17.85 14.91 -9.19
N PRO A 103 17.90 16.26 -9.18
CA PRO A 103 17.26 17.06 -8.15
C PRO A 103 15.73 17.00 -8.21
N ASN A 104 15.10 17.28 -7.06
CA ASN A 104 13.65 17.51 -6.93
C ASN A 104 12.78 16.29 -7.29
N ARG A 105 13.27 15.08 -7.03
CA ARG A 105 12.45 13.87 -7.08
C ARG A 105 11.80 13.66 -5.72
N TYR A 106 10.46 13.59 -5.67
CA TYR A 106 9.75 13.37 -4.41
C TYR A 106 10.20 12.05 -3.74
N SER A 107 10.44 11.00 -4.52
CA SER A 107 10.87 9.69 -4.02
C SER A 107 12.26 9.76 -3.37
N THR A 108 13.21 10.46 -4.00
CA THR A 108 14.54 10.69 -3.41
C THR A 108 14.43 11.52 -2.13
N ALA A 109 13.65 12.61 -2.13
CA ALA A 109 13.44 13.41 -0.93
C ALA A 109 12.80 12.61 0.21
N SER A 110 11.79 11.78 -0.08
CA SER A 110 11.16 10.90 0.91
C SER A 110 12.16 9.91 1.49
N ASN A 111 12.91 9.22 0.62
CA ASN A 111 13.90 8.23 1.06
C ASN A 111 15.02 8.84 1.92
N ILE A 112 15.47 10.07 1.62
CA ILE A 112 16.40 10.80 2.48
C ILE A 112 15.75 11.05 3.85
N GLY A 113 14.51 11.53 3.87
CA GLY A 113 13.75 11.78 5.09
C GLY A 113 13.61 10.54 5.98
N THR A 114 13.20 9.42 5.38
CA THR A 114 13.09 8.12 6.06
C THR A 114 14.44 7.63 6.59
N ALA A 115 15.52 7.76 5.82
CA ALA A 115 16.84 7.34 6.29
C ALA A 115 17.34 8.19 7.47
N TYR A 116 17.07 9.50 7.47
CA TYR A 116 17.34 10.37 8.62
C TYR A 116 16.47 10.04 9.84
N GLU A 117 15.20 9.70 9.64
CA GLU A 117 14.33 9.26 10.75
C GLU A 117 14.87 7.98 11.40
N LEU A 118 15.28 7.00 10.58
CA LEU A 118 15.80 5.71 11.06
C LEU A 118 17.13 5.83 11.82
N ILE A 119 17.96 6.83 11.51
CA ILE A 119 19.19 7.12 12.29
C ILE A 119 18.91 8.03 13.51
N GLY A 120 17.67 8.51 13.68
CA GLY A 120 17.23 9.33 14.81
C GLY A 120 17.36 10.84 14.61
N ASP A 121 17.78 11.31 13.42
CA ASP A 121 17.87 12.73 13.09
C ASP A 121 16.52 13.26 12.58
N ASN A 122 15.62 13.49 13.53
CA ASN A 122 14.26 13.93 13.23
C ASN A 122 14.19 15.34 12.61
N GLU A 123 15.20 16.19 12.81
CA GLU A 123 15.24 17.55 12.22
C GLU A 123 15.46 17.48 10.72
N ASN A 124 16.46 16.73 10.27
CA ASN A 124 16.71 16.52 8.85
C ASN A 124 15.60 15.67 8.23
N ALA A 125 15.08 14.66 8.94
CA ALA A 125 13.92 13.90 8.50
C ALA A 125 12.74 14.83 8.17
N LEU A 126 12.38 15.73 9.10
CA LEU A 126 11.26 16.67 8.91
C LEU A 126 11.48 17.57 7.70
N LYS A 127 12.71 18.09 7.53
CA LYS A 127 13.06 18.93 6.38
C LYS A 127 12.85 18.20 5.05
N TRP A 128 13.32 16.96 4.94
CA TRP A 128 13.26 16.19 3.69
C TRP A 128 11.87 15.63 3.39
N ILE A 129 11.15 15.15 4.39
CA ILE A 129 9.73 14.74 4.25
C ILE A 129 8.87 15.95 3.86
N SER A 130 9.10 17.12 4.45
CA SER A 130 8.40 18.35 4.04
C SER A 130 8.69 18.72 2.59
N LYS A 131 9.94 18.54 2.12
CA LYS A 131 10.29 18.73 0.71
C LYS A 131 9.56 17.71 -0.18
N ALA A 132 9.52 16.44 0.21
CA ALA A 132 8.84 15.38 -0.55
C ALA A 132 7.34 15.67 -0.71
N LEU A 133 6.68 16.09 0.37
CA LEU A 133 5.27 16.48 0.38
C LEU A 133 4.98 17.67 -0.56
N VAL A 134 5.86 18.68 -0.60
CA VAL A 134 5.73 19.81 -1.53
C VAL A 134 5.92 19.38 -2.99
N LEU A 135 6.86 18.47 -3.25
CA LEU A 135 7.13 17.96 -4.60
C LEU A 135 5.99 17.07 -5.11
N ASN A 136 5.37 16.28 -4.24
CA ASN A 136 4.22 15.45 -4.60
C ASN A 136 3.27 15.24 -3.40
N PRO A 137 2.20 16.05 -3.29
CA PRO A 137 1.18 15.91 -2.25
C PRO A 137 0.39 14.60 -2.34
N ASP A 138 0.37 13.95 -3.50
CA ASP A 138 -0.36 12.70 -3.73
C ASP A 138 0.49 11.44 -3.49
N SER A 139 1.76 11.60 -3.13
CA SER A 139 2.65 10.47 -2.81
C SER A 139 2.18 9.69 -1.58
N HIS A 140 2.58 8.41 -1.49
CA HIS A 140 2.32 7.55 -0.33
C HIS A 140 0.84 7.54 0.07
N ASN A 141 -0.06 7.39 -0.90
CA ASN A 141 -1.51 7.42 -0.66
C ASN A 141 -2.01 8.71 0.01
N LYS A 142 -1.40 9.88 -0.28
CA LYS A 142 -1.74 11.20 0.28
C LYS A 142 -1.50 11.32 1.79
N SER A 143 -0.59 10.52 2.35
CA SER A 143 -0.45 10.37 3.81
C SER A 143 0.79 11.04 4.41
N GLU A 144 1.68 11.63 3.61
CA GLU A 144 2.94 12.26 4.05
C GLU A 144 2.76 13.42 5.06
N TRP A 145 1.60 14.05 5.10
CA TRP A 145 1.31 15.06 6.11
C TRP A 145 1.22 14.46 7.53
N ILE A 146 0.80 13.19 7.67
CA ILE A 146 0.81 12.46 8.95
C ILE A 146 2.26 12.19 9.37
N HIS A 147 3.12 11.78 8.43
CA HIS A 147 4.57 11.63 8.69
C HIS A 147 5.17 12.92 9.22
N GLN A 148 4.87 14.04 8.56
CA GLN A 148 5.32 15.35 8.99
C GLN A 148 4.89 15.66 10.44
N ASN A 149 3.65 15.36 10.81
CA ASN A 149 3.13 15.57 12.16
C ASN A 149 3.80 14.66 13.20
N ILE A 150 4.04 13.39 12.87
CA ILE A 150 4.81 12.46 13.70
C ILE A 150 6.19 13.05 14.03
N LEU A 151 6.90 13.56 13.02
CA LEU A 151 8.23 14.14 13.21
C LEU A 151 8.18 15.43 14.04
N LYS A 152 7.19 16.29 13.82
CA LYS A 152 6.97 17.49 14.64
C LYS A 152 6.70 17.15 16.12
N ILE A 153 5.95 16.09 16.40
CA ILE A 153 5.72 15.63 17.78
C ILE A 153 7.02 15.11 18.40
N ARG A 154 7.81 14.31 17.68
CA ARG A 154 9.13 13.85 18.15
C ARG A 154 10.09 15.01 18.46
N LEU A 155 9.99 16.08 17.69
CA LEU A 155 10.74 17.33 17.91
C LEU A 155 10.11 18.25 18.97
N LYS A 156 9.02 17.84 19.62
CA LYS A 156 8.27 18.62 20.62
C LYS A 156 7.70 19.94 20.08
N GLN A 157 7.52 20.04 18.76
CA GLN A 157 6.89 21.19 18.10
C GLN A 157 5.36 21.09 18.14
N LEU A 158 4.82 19.89 18.34
CA LEU A 158 3.41 19.60 18.56
C LEU A 158 3.25 18.73 19.81
N GLN A 159 2.08 18.80 20.44
CA GLN A 159 1.71 17.89 21.52
C GLN A 159 1.17 16.58 20.93
N LEU A 160 1.32 15.48 21.65
CA LEU A 160 0.74 14.20 21.23
C LEU A 160 -0.78 14.21 21.45
N SER A 161 -1.54 14.17 20.35
CA SER A 161 -3.00 14.00 20.35
C SER A 161 -3.49 13.57 18.97
N SER A 162 -4.70 13.01 18.89
CA SER A 162 -5.38 12.72 17.62
C SER A 162 -5.44 13.98 16.73
N GLU A 163 -5.82 15.12 17.30
CA GLU A 163 -5.91 16.38 16.54
C GLU A 163 -4.55 16.78 15.95
N SER A 164 -3.46 16.66 16.71
CA SER A 164 -2.13 17.04 16.21
C SER A 164 -1.57 16.05 15.19
N LEU A 165 -1.90 14.76 15.30
CA LEU A 165 -1.44 13.72 14.38
C LEU A 165 -2.23 13.74 13.07
N ILE A 166 -3.57 13.75 13.18
CA ILE A 166 -4.48 13.49 12.06
C ILE A 166 -5.52 14.59 11.82
N ASN A 167 -5.42 15.75 12.49
CA ASN A 167 -6.39 16.85 12.39
C ASN A 167 -7.82 16.41 12.71
N ARG A 168 -8.00 15.39 13.56
CA ARG A 168 -9.32 14.87 13.95
C ARG A 168 -9.32 14.48 15.42
N ASP A 169 -10.47 14.65 16.04
CA ASP A 169 -10.81 14.12 17.36
C ASP A 169 -12.08 13.27 17.23
N PHE A 170 -12.07 12.08 17.82
CA PHE A 170 -13.19 11.13 17.80
C PHE A 170 -14.02 11.15 19.09
N GLY A 171 -13.74 12.08 20.01
CA GLY A 171 -14.43 12.27 21.28
C GLY A 171 -14.09 11.21 22.33
N ASN A 172 -14.63 11.42 23.53
CA ASN A 172 -14.34 10.60 24.73
C ASN A 172 -15.50 9.69 25.17
N GLU A 173 -16.59 9.65 24.40
CA GLU A 173 -17.74 8.75 24.61
C GLU A 173 -17.37 7.29 24.31
N ASP A 174 -18.25 6.32 24.56
CA ASP A 174 -17.98 4.89 24.35
C ASP A 174 -17.96 4.46 22.87
N PHE A 175 -18.82 5.06 22.04
CA PHE A 175 -18.80 4.94 20.57
C PHE A 175 -18.22 6.22 19.90
N PRO A 176 -17.28 6.11 18.94
CA PRO A 176 -16.56 7.27 18.41
C PRO A 176 -17.48 8.12 17.56
N VAL A 177 -17.21 9.42 17.52
CA VAL A 177 -17.98 10.39 16.73
C VAL A 177 -17.10 11.06 15.69
N SER A 178 -17.65 11.38 14.54
CA SER A 178 -16.94 12.13 13.51
C SER A 178 -17.93 12.91 12.66
N THR A 179 -17.51 14.08 12.18
CA THR A 179 -18.26 14.85 11.18
C THR A 179 -17.89 14.47 9.75
N LEU A 180 -16.92 13.57 9.56
CA LEU A 180 -16.48 13.12 8.25
C LEU A 180 -17.56 12.28 7.55
N SER A 181 -17.62 12.42 6.23
CA SER A 181 -18.40 11.49 5.41
C SER A 181 -17.76 10.09 5.44
N LYS A 182 -18.53 9.06 5.04
CA LYS A 182 -17.98 7.70 4.91
C LYS A 182 -16.82 7.64 3.90
N GLU A 183 -16.86 8.45 2.85
CA GLU A 183 -15.79 8.52 1.85
C GLU A 183 -14.51 9.12 2.45
N ASP A 184 -14.63 10.23 3.19
CA ASP A 184 -13.50 10.87 3.86
C ASP A 184 -12.91 9.98 4.95
N LEU A 185 -13.74 9.24 5.68
CA LEU A 185 -13.28 8.22 6.65
C LEU A 185 -12.48 7.11 5.96
N ASN A 186 -12.92 6.62 4.80
CA ASN A 186 -12.16 5.63 4.04
C ASN A 186 -10.84 6.21 3.50
N SER A 187 -10.83 7.48 3.07
CA SER A 187 -9.60 8.13 2.65
C SER A 187 -8.60 8.24 3.80
N LEU A 188 -9.05 8.70 4.97
CA LEU A 188 -8.21 8.80 6.16
C LEU A 188 -7.77 7.42 6.66
N LYS A 189 -8.64 6.41 6.58
CA LYS A 189 -8.31 5.01 6.87
C LYS A 189 -7.10 4.55 6.04
N ASN A 190 -7.15 4.77 4.72
CA ASN A 190 -6.07 4.35 3.83
C ASN A 190 -4.76 5.09 4.11
N GLN A 191 -4.84 6.40 4.40
CA GLN A 191 -3.67 7.21 4.77
C GLN A 191 -3.03 6.72 6.07
N LEU A 192 -3.83 6.45 7.11
CA LEU A 192 -3.35 5.92 8.38
C LEU A 192 -2.80 4.51 8.25
N TYR A 193 -3.49 3.63 7.52
CA TYR A 193 -3.00 2.28 7.27
C TYR A 193 -1.61 2.31 6.66
N PHE A 194 -1.40 3.11 5.60
CA PHE A 194 -0.11 3.24 4.94
C PHE A 194 0.99 3.66 5.94
N GLN A 195 0.76 4.75 6.68
CA GLN A 195 1.76 5.28 7.62
C GLN A 195 2.02 4.35 8.82
N LEU A 196 1.00 3.64 9.30
CA LEU A 196 1.14 2.62 10.33
C LEU A 196 1.92 1.42 9.82
N ASN A 197 1.63 0.95 8.60
CA ASN A 197 2.26 -0.23 8.03
C ASN A 197 3.75 0.00 7.76
N GLU A 198 4.13 1.13 7.14
CA GLU A 198 5.53 1.51 6.96
C GLU A 198 6.32 1.49 8.28
N ARG A 199 5.76 2.09 9.34
CA ARG A 199 6.45 2.23 10.63
C ARG A 199 6.49 0.95 11.45
N ARG A 200 5.44 0.14 11.42
CA ARG A 200 5.41 -1.13 12.16
C ARG A 200 6.45 -2.13 11.68
N SER A 201 7.03 -1.91 10.50
CA SER A 201 8.19 -2.63 9.98
C SER A 201 9.48 -2.38 10.78
N PHE A 202 9.61 -1.21 11.43
CA PHE A 202 10.84 -0.77 12.10
C PHE A 202 10.66 -0.46 13.58
N ILE A 203 9.45 -0.06 14.00
CA ILE A 203 9.14 0.37 15.36
C ILE A 203 8.48 -0.78 16.11
N GLN A 204 9.07 -1.18 17.24
CA GLN A 204 8.52 -2.18 18.15
C GLN A 204 7.84 -1.50 19.35
N PRO A 205 6.86 -2.16 20.01
CA PRO A 205 6.34 -1.69 21.28
C PRO A 205 7.44 -1.50 22.34
N LYS A 206 7.40 -0.46 23.18
CA LYS A 206 6.38 0.59 23.31
C LYS A 206 6.75 1.87 22.53
N ASP A 207 5.75 2.50 21.92
CA ASP A 207 5.89 3.81 21.26
C ASP A 207 4.53 4.55 21.36
N GLU A 208 4.52 5.70 22.04
CA GLU A 208 3.29 6.45 22.35
C GLU A 208 2.62 7.04 21.10
N ILE A 209 3.41 7.40 20.08
CA ILE A 209 2.88 7.94 18.83
C ILE A 209 2.18 6.82 18.05
N MET A 210 2.83 5.67 17.93
CA MET A 210 2.23 4.49 17.31
C MET A 210 0.98 4.03 18.06
N ALA A 211 1.02 4.05 19.40
CA ALA A 211 -0.13 3.73 20.24
C ALA A 211 -1.34 4.65 19.94
N GLN A 212 -1.10 5.96 19.84
CA GLN A 212 -2.14 6.94 19.50
C GLN A 212 -2.66 6.75 18.06
N LEU A 213 -1.79 6.59 17.07
CA LEU A 213 -2.19 6.37 15.67
C LEU A 213 -3.00 5.07 15.49
N LEU A 214 -2.62 3.98 16.18
CA LEU A 214 -3.38 2.74 16.17
C LEU A 214 -4.75 2.91 16.82
N PHE A 215 -4.83 3.65 17.94
CA PHE A 215 -6.11 3.97 18.57
C PHE A 215 -7.02 4.78 17.62
N ASP A 216 -6.47 5.81 16.97
CA ASP A 216 -7.21 6.62 16.00
C ASP A 216 -7.66 5.81 14.77
N TYR A 217 -6.82 4.89 14.30
CA TYR A 217 -7.17 3.96 13.24
C TYR A 217 -8.30 3.00 13.67
N GLY A 218 -8.26 2.50 14.91
CA GLY A 218 -9.34 1.71 15.51
C GLY A 218 -10.66 2.47 15.57
N ASN A 219 -10.64 3.77 15.90
CA ASN A 219 -11.84 4.62 15.90
C ASN A 219 -12.47 4.70 14.51
N ILE A 220 -11.65 4.84 13.46
CA ILE A 220 -12.13 4.88 12.07
C ILE A 220 -12.72 3.54 11.64
N LEU A 221 -12.06 2.43 11.97
CA LEU A 221 -12.58 1.09 11.68
C LEU A 221 -13.93 0.86 12.38
N LEU A 222 -14.06 1.28 13.65
CA LEU A 222 -15.31 1.18 14.41
C LEU A 222 -16.43 2.02 13.78
N LEU A 223 -16.15 3.27 13.40
CA LEU A 223 -17.09 4.13 12.66
C LEU A 223 -17.55 3.52 11.33
N LEU A 224 -16.67 2.79 10.66
CA LEU A 224 -16.95 2.13 9.38
C LEU A 224 -17.63 0.76 9.55
N GLY A 225 -17.74 0.26 10.78
CA GLY A 225 -18.30 -1.06 11.08
C GLY A 225 -17.39 -2.22 10.67
N GLU A 226 -16.06 -2.00 10.68
CA GLU A 226 -15.06 -3.00 10.32
C GLU A 226 -14.65 -3.83 11.56
N LYS A 227 -14.72 -5.15 11.44
CA LYS A 227 -14.51 -6.09 12.55
C LYS A 227 -13.09 -6.04 13.13
N GLU A 228 -12.13 -5.61 12.32
CA GLU A 228 -10.71 -5.45 12.65
C GLU A 228 -10.48 -4.36 13.72
N ALA A 229 -11.47 -3.49 13.98
CA ALA A 229 -11.37 -2.43 14.98
C ALA A 229 -10.90 -2.95 16.35
N LYS A 230 -11.47 -4.07 16.80
CA LYS A 230 -11.10 -4.70 18.07
C LYS A 230 -9.61 -5.06 18.11
N ASP A 231 -9.14 -5.76 17.09
CA ASP A 231 -7.76 -6.25 17.02
C ASP A 231 -6.77 -5.08 16.97
N VAL A 232 -7.13 -4.01 16.24
CA VAL A 232 -6.33 -2.78 16.18
C VAL A 232 -6.25 -2.07 17.53
N TYR A 233 -7.34 -1.97 18.29
CA TYR A 233 -7.28 -1.42 19.65
C TYR A 233 -6.40 -2.26 20.58
N GLU A 234 -6.47 -3.59 20.49
CA GLU A 234 -5.59 -4.45 21.29
C GLU A 234 -4.11 -4.25 20.92
N ILE A 235 -3.80 -4.03 19.63
CA ILE A 235 -2.46 -3.66 19.19
C ILE A 235 -2.07 -2.28 19.75
N ALA A 236 -2.97 -1.29 19.75
CA ALA A 236 -2.69 0.02 20.36
C ALA A 236 -2.33 -0.10 21.86
N LYS A 237 -3.01 -0.99 22.61
CA LYS A 237 -2.66 -1.30 24.00
C LYS A 237 -1.26 -1.90 24.13
N GLN A 238 -0.89 -2.82 23.23
CA GLN A 238 0.46 -3.39 23.20
C GLN A 238 1.53 -2.32 23.00
N TYR A 239 1.27 -1.33 22.13
CA TYR A 239 2.16 -0.20 21.90
C TYR A 239 2.20 0.81 23.06
N GLY A 240 1.25 0.75 23.99
CA GLY A 240 1.26 1.52 25.24
C GLY A 240 0.06 2.43 25.45
N PHE A 241 -0.98 2.37 24.60
CA PHE A 241 -2.20 3.14 24.81
C PHE A 241 -2.91 2.61 26.06
N SER A 242 -3.02 3.43 27.10
CA SER A 242 -3.42 2.99 28.44
C SER A 242 -4.60 3.77 29.04
N ASN A 243 -5.23 4.66 28.26
CA ASN A 243 -6.44 5.37 28.69
C ASN A 243 -7.64 4.41 28.75
N GLU A 244 -8.42 4.45 29.84
CA GLU A 244 -9.63 3.61 30.05
C GLU A 244 -10.64 3.65 28.89
N LEU A 245 -10.64 4.74 28.11
CA LEU A 245 -11.45 4.87 26.90
C LEU A 245 -11.24 3.69 25.91
N ILE A 246 -10.01 3.17 25.80
CA ILE A 246 -9.73 2.07 24.87
C ILE A 246 -10.47 0.79 25.23
N ASP A 247 -10.65 0.50 26.51
CA ASP A 247 -11.36 -0.69 26.95
C ASP A 247 -12.86 -0.60 26.61
N ARG A 248 -13.44 0.61 26.73
CA ARG A 248 -14.84 0.86 26.34
C ARG A 248 -15.02 0.76 24.82
N ARG A 249 -14.08 1.29 24.03
CA ARG A 249 -14.05 1.16 22.56
C ARG A 249 -13.88 -0.29 22.10
N ILE A 250 -13.06 -1.08 22.80
CA ILE A 250 -12.94 -2.52 22.57
C ILE A 250 -14.28 -3.22 22.83
N GLU A 251 -14.99 -2.87 23.90
CA GLU A 251 -16.31 -3.45 24.18
C GLU A 251 -17.32 -3.13 23.06
N GLU A 252 -17.42 -1.87 22.64
CA GLU A 252 -18.29 -1.46 21.53
C GLU A 252 -17.99 -2.22 20.24
N SER A 253 -16.69 -2.42 19.93
CA SER A 253 -16.27 -3.12 18.71
C SER A 253 -16.70 -4.61 18.65
N LYS A 254 -16.99 -5.25 19.80
CA LYS A 254 -17.48 -6.65 19.84
C LYS A 254 -18.88 -6.79 19.26
N SER A 255 -19.66 -5.71 19.21
CA SER A 255 -21.01 -5.71 18.66
C SER A 255 -21.03 -5.75 17.12
N ILE A 256 -19.90 -5.47 16.47
CA ILE A 256 -19.75 -5.56 15.01
C ILE A 256 -19.89 -7.03 14.60
N LYS A 257 -21.05 -7.38 14.05
CA LYS A 257 -21.31 -8.74 13.54
C LYS A 257 -20.32 -9.07 12.44
N SER A 258 -19.66 -10.22 12.53
CA SER A 258 -18.90 -10.81 11.43
C SER A 258 -19.88 -11.21 10.31
N TYR A 259 -20.26 -10.27 9.45
CA TYR A 259 -20.92 -10.65 8.21
C TYR A 259 -19.87 -11.37 7.34
N SER A 260 -20.05 -12.68 7.20
CA SER A 260 -19.31 -13.49 6.23
C SER A 260 -19.52 -12.89 4.84
N SER A 261 -18.51 -12.18 4.36
CA SER A 261 -18.41 -11.68 2.99
C SER A 261 -18.16 -12.86 2.04
N SER A 262 -19.22 -13.62 1.72
CA SER A 262 -19.08 -14.72 0.75
C SER A 262 -20.22 -14.83 -0.25
N ASN A 263 -21.11 -13.85 -0.42
CA ASN A 263 -22.14 -13.95 -1.49
C ASN A 263 -22.61 -12.62 -2.13
N SER A 264 -22.66 -11.50 -1.42
CA SER A 264 -23.27 -10.26 -1.98
C SER A 264 -22.38 -9.46 -2.93
N ASN A 265 -21.06 -9.46 -2.71
CA ASN A 265 -20.11 -8.72 -3.54
C ASN A 265 -19.77 -9.44 -4.85
N GLU A 266 -19.77 -10.77 -4.87
CA GLU A 266 -19.63 -11.56 -6.10
C GLU A 266 -20.86 -11.38 -7.00
N GLU A 267 -22.06 -11.49 -6.45
CA GLU A 267 -23.29 -11.35 -7.25
C GLU A 267 -23.45 -9.94 -7.83
N SER A 268 -23.11 -8.90 -7.05
CA SER A 268 -23.10 -7.50 -7.51
C SER A 268 -22.01 -7.21 -8.55
N SER A 269 -20.80 -7.74 -8.35
CA SER A 269 -19.68 -7.54 -9.28
C SER A 269 -19.86 -8.32 -10.58
N LEU A 270 -20.34 -9.56 -10.52
CA LEU A 270 -20.71 -10.37 -11.69
C LEU A 270 -21.81 -9.68 -12.50
N LYS A 271 -22.86 -9.19 -11.83
CA LYS A 271 -23.97 -8.51 -12.53
C LYS A 271 -23.50 -7.24 -13.24
N LYS A 272 -22.63 -6.43 -12.59
CA LYS A 272 -22.00 -5.26 -13.22
C LYS A 272 -21.05 -5.65 -14.36
N PHE A 273 -20.30 -6.75 -14.21
CA PHE A 273 -19.41 -7.27 -15.23
C PHE A 273 -20.18 -7.72 -16.49
N PHE A 274 -21.25 -8.50 -16.32
CA PHE A 274 -22.10 -8.93 -17.44
C PHE A 274 -22.80 -7.75 -18.10
N GLN A 275 -23.26 -6.77 -17.33
CA GLN A 275 -23.90 -5.57 -17.86
C GLN A 275 -22.93 -4.70 -18.67
N LYS A 276 -21.68 -4.56 -18.22
CA LYS A 276 -20.66 -3.74 -18.90
C LYS A 276 -20.07 -4.42 -20.16
N ASN A 277 -19.99 -5.75 -20.16
CA ASN A 277 -19.29 -6.51 -21.20
C ASN A 277 -20.22 -7.35 -22.09
N TRP A 278 -21.53 -7.05 -22.07
CA TRP A 278 -22.55 -7.85 -22.77
C TRP A 278 -22.26 -8.01 -24.27
N ASP A 279 -21.84 -6.93 -24.94
CA ASP A 279 -21.54 -6.95 -26.38
C ASP A 279 -20.34 -7.86 -26.70
N THR A 280 -19.30 -7.81 -25.87
CA THR A 280 -18.10 -8.64 -26.03
C THR A 280 -18.43 -10.12 -25.82
N ILE A 281 -19.25 -10.43 -24.82
CA ILE A 281 -19.70 -11.80 -24.53
C ILE A 281 -20.54 -12.32 -25.71
N LEU A 282 -21.47 -11.51 -26.21
CA LEU A 282 -22.34 -11.87 -27.34
C LEU A 282 -21.53 -12.14 -28.62
N ILE A 283 -20.58 -11.25 -28.96
CA ILE A 283 -19.69 -11.43 -30.12
C ILE A 283 -18.88 -12.71 -29.98
N THR A 284 -18.35 -13.00 -28.78
CA THR A 284 -17.56 -14.21 -28.53
C THR A 284 -18.39 -15.48 -28.73
N VAL A 285 -19.62 -15.51 -28.19
CA VAL A 285 -20.55 -16.63 -28.35
C VAL A 285 -20.93 -16.83 -29.81
N LEU A 286 -21.27 -15.75 -30.54
CA LEU A 286 -21.57 -15.81 -31.97
C LEU A 286 -20.37 -16.31 -32.78
N SER A 287 -19.16 -15.90 -32.43
CA SER A 287 -17.92 -16.34 -33.08
C SER A 287 -17.70 -17.84 -32.91
N ILE A 288 -17.94 -18.38 -31.71
CA ILE A 288 -17.85 -19.82 -31.42
C ILE A 288 -18.91 -20.60 -32.21
N ILE A 289 -20.15 -20.10 -32.27
CA ILE A 289 -21.23 -20.73 -33.04
C ILE A 289 -20.87 -20.77 -34.53
N ILE A 290 -20.43 -19.66 -35.10
CA ILE A 290 -20.00 -19.58 -36.51
C ILE A 290 -18.84 -20.55 -36.75
N PHE A 291 -17.85 -20.59 -35.86
CA PHE A 291 -16.73 -21.53 -35.96
C PHE A 291 -17.21 -22.98 -35.97
N PHE A 292 -18.16 -23.34 -35.10
CA PHE A 292 -18.74 -24.68 -35.05
C PHE A 292 -19.44 -25.05 -36.35
N PHE A 293 -20.23 -24.14 -36.94
CA PHE A 293 -20.91 -24.38 -38.21
C PHE A 293 -19.95 -24.46 -39.40
N VAL A 294 -18.93 -23.60 -39.45
CA VAL A 294 -17.89 -23.63 -40.49
C VAL A 294 -17.09 -24.94 -40.41
N PHE A 295 -16.74 -25.37 -39.20
CA PHE A 295 -16.02 -26.62 -38.98
C PHE A 295 -16.86 -27.83 -39.42
N LYS A 296 -18.12 -27.89 -39.01
CA LYS A 296 -19.05 -28.97 -39.38
C LYS A 296 -19.36 -29.00 -40.88
N ALA A 297 -19.45 -27.85 -41.55
CA ALA A 297 -19.59 -27.75 -43.00
C ALA A 297 -18.33 -28.26 -43.74
N LYS A 298 -17.15 -28.00 -43.18
CA LYS A 298 -15.86 -28.46 -43.73
C LYS A 298 -15.65 -29.97 -43.55
N GLU A 299 -16.14 -30.57 -42.48
CA GLU A 299 -16.17 -32.02 -42.31
C GLU A 299 -17.12 -32.70 -43.30
N ARG A 300 -18.31 -32.14 -43.55
CA ARG A 300 -19.25 -32.66 -44.56
C ARG A 300 -18.65 -32.64 -45.97
N LYS A 301 -17.87 -31.60 -46.31
CA LYS A 301 -17.21 -31.46 -47.62
C LYS A 301 -15.98 -32.36 -47.80
N ARG A 302 -15.49 -33.02 -46.73
CA ARG A 302 -14.41 -34.03 -46.77
C ARG A 302 -14.93 -35.47 -46.85
N ARG A 303 -16.23 -35.68 -46.62
CA ARG A 303 -16.89 -36.99 -46.65
C ARG A 303 -17.66 -37.27 -47.96
N ASN A 304 -17.73 -36.29 -48.85
CA ASN A 304 -18.21 -36.40 -50.23
C ASN A 304 -17.04 -36.19 -51.18
#